data_AF-A0A7S4JEJ4-F1
#
_entry.id   AF-A0A7S4JEJ4-F1
#
_cell.length_a   1.000
_cell.length_b   1.000
_cell.length_c   1.000
_cell.angle_alpha   90.00
_cell.angle_beta   90.00
_cell.angle_gamma   90.00
#
_symmetry.space_group_name_H-M   'P 1'
#
loop_
_entity.id
_entity.type
_entity.pdbx_description
1 polymer ?
#
loop_
_entity_poly.entity_id
_entity_poly.type
_entity_poly.pdbx_seq_one_letter_code
_entity_poly.pdbx_strand_id
1 'polypeptide(L)'
;MTAVATRRQPYRQKYPKTDLRAVLAVVLVIAGFVALLSVVLVPYSGPHYLYHGNEDTNPVIDYVKHEENGEYGDKSSNSSTSTPVFLNSTEMGPHVVEFYAPWCPHCQHFKPKYVKLAREVQATEAGKEVEFYAVSCTAHGDICKQEKIRSFPTIKFYIAGNSTGKVGRNGKLSAGDVLEILILGPIISKENKLDLSGKDHAINTKRIILNDAMPIGHVPSFPEHRQADILSDAALSFDFALMNSIFTSMNPLSSDESKAFRNWIKLVQHATPPQMRSVHEQSEAILKSFDSISRDHAALKEIIRDKKPISDVWSASCARGSKYAGYTCGLWELFHIITVGVAEWNSVRSQEGHDSELISSTHAASVLRDYIEHFFGCEVCRENFIQMYDACAFDRCARLSEDSSATSWKYLCIWLFETHNDINVRLLREKAEREGNREPNDALIWAVRWPSKLDCANCWNVDGTFDSEAVYRHLKKEYWPVSNEKGEKRHQEMQLGMASYGDSIHWNVVPLHSAAVIAAAIICSCLPYVWWVVKWHGKERSGRHKKSDSAGRAFLPL
;
A
#
# COMPACT_ATOMS: atom_id res chain seq x y z
N MET A 1 -39.77 39.51 -65.43
CA MET A 1 -39.32 40.75 -64.77
C MET A 1 -40.53 41.43 -64.16
N THR A 2 -40.67 41.38 -62.83
CA THR A 2 -41.54 42.29 -62.07
C THR A 2 -41.15 42.18 -60.60
N ALA A 3 -40.81 43.32 -60.02
CA ALA A 3 -40.44 43.47 -58.62
C ALA A 3 -41.67 43.45 -57.71
N VAL A 4 -41.55 42.90 -56.50
CA VAL A 4 -42.47 43.17 -55.39
C VAL A 4 -41.69 43.32 -54.09
N ALA A 5 -41.94 44.45 -53.43
CA ALA A 5 -41.35 44.89 -52.18
C ALA A 5 -41.99 44.23 -50.93
N THR A 6 -41.22 44.27 -49.85
CA THR A 6 -41.45 43.70 -48.51
C THR A 6 -42.58 44.33 -47.70
N ARG A 7 -43.25 43.52 -46.87
CA ARG A 7 -43.87 43.94 -45.58
C ARG A 7 -43.77 42.81 -44.53
N ARG A 8 -43.34 43.17 -43.30
CA ARG A 8 -43.17 42.28 -42.13
C ARG A 8 -44.49 42.02 -41.39
N GLN A 9 -44.63 40.82 -40.80
CA GLN A 9 -45.43 40.57 -39.58
C GLN A 9 -44.67 39.63 -38.61
N PRO A 10 -44.84 39.77 -37.29
CA PRO A 10 -44.03 39.08 -36.27
C PRO A 10 -44.64 37.73 -35.83
N TYR A 11 -43.80 36.69 -35.71
CA TYR A 11 -44.18 35.40 -35.16
C TYR A 11 -43.99 35.40 -33.62
N ARG A 12 -45.10 35.30 -32.86
CA ARG A 12 -45.09 35.09 -31.40
C ARG A 12 -44.74 33.63 -31.10
N GLN A 13 -43.57 33.38 -30.53
CA GLN A 13 -43.19 32.07 -30.00
C GLN A 13 -43.73 31.94 -28.56
N LYS A 14 -44.73 31.07 -28.35
CA LYS A 14 -45.21 30.67 -27.02
C LYS A 14 -44.23 29.66 -26.41
N TYR A 15 -43.61 29.99 -25.28
CA TYR A 15 -42.91 29.01 -24.44
C TYR A 15 -43.87 28.47 -23.38
N PRO A 16 -43.86 27.16 -23.08
CA PRO A 16 -44.77 26.56 -22.11
C PRO A 16 -44.41 26.99 -20.67
N LYS A 17 -45.46 27.19 -19.85
CA LYS A 17 -45.34 27.47 -18.42
C LYS A 17 -44.65 26.27 -17.76
N THR A 18 -43.60 26.51 -16.99
CA THR A 18 -42.95 25.52 -16.15
C THR A 18 -43.94 24.99 -15.12
N ASP A 19 -44.29 23.71 -15.21
CA ASP A 19 -45.19 23.06 -14.27
C ASP A 19 -44.44 22.79 -12.96
N LEU A 20 -44.74 23.61 -11.95
CA LEU A 20 -44.12 23.54 -10.63
C LEU A 20 -44.28 22.15 -9.99
N ARG A 21 -45.31 21.37 -10.39
CA ARG A 21 -45.52 20.00 -9.91
C ARG A 21 -44.49 19.02 -10.47
N ALA A 22 -44.04 19.20 -11.71
CA ALA A 22 -43.00 18.38 -12.31
C ALA A 22 -41.63 18.64 -11.64
N VAL A 23 -41.34 19.90 -11.31
CA VAL A 23 -40.12 20.26 -10.57
C VAL A 23 -40.15 19.69 -9.15
N LEU A 24 -41.30 19.78 -8.46
CA LEU A 24 -41.44 19.24 -7.11
C LEU A 24 -41.32 17.70 -7.08
N ALA A 25 -41.86 17.00 -8.09
CA ALA A 25 -41.74 15.55 -8.21
C ALA A 25 -40.28 15.11 -8.41
N VAL A 26 -39.52 15.83 -9.24
CA VAL A 26 -38.09 15.54 -9.45
C VAL A 26 -37.29 15.80 -8.16
N VAL A 27 -37.59 16.88 -7.44
CA VAL A 27 -36.93 17.19 -6.15
C VAL A 27 -37.25 16.12 -5.09
N LEU A 28 -38.49 15.62 -5.03
CA LEU A 28 -38.87 14.57 -4.09
C LEU A 28 -38.28 13.20 -4.45
N VAL A 29 -38.14 12.87 -5.74
CA VAL A 29 -37.45 11.65 -6.18
C VAL A 29 -35.95 11.73 -5.87
N ILE A 30 -35.32 12.90 -6.08
CA ILE A 30 -33.91 13.11 -5.72
C ILE A 30 -33.73 13.06 -4.20
N ALA A 31 -34.62 13.70 -3.42
CA ALA A 31 -34.58 13.66 -1.96
C ALA A 31 -34.81 12.24 -1.41
N GLY A 32 -35.69 11.46 -2.05
CA GLY A 32 -35.91 10.05 -1.74
C GLY A 32 -34.69 9.18 -2.07
N PHE A 33 -34.01 9.44 -3.19
CA PHE A 33 -32.75 8.79 -3.55
C PHE A 33 -31.61 9.15 -2.60
N VAL A 34 -31.51 10.41 -2.19
CA VAL A 34 -30.52 10.87 -1.19
C VAL A 34 -30.82 10.23 0.18
N ALA A 35 -32.08 10.11 0.59
CA ALA A 35 -32.46 9.44 1.82
C ALA A 35 -32.22 7.92 1.79
N LEU A 36 -32.42 7.25 0.65
CA LEU A 36 -32.09 5.84 0.45
C LEU A 36 -30.57 5.58 0.42
N LEU A 37 -29.78 6.53 -0.10
CA LEU A 37 -28.32 6.54 0.01
C LEU A 37 -27.82 6.84 1.44
N SER A 38 -28.68 7.34 2.33
CA SER A 38 -28.33 7.69 3.71
C SER A 38 -28.49 6.54 4.72
N VAL A 39 -29.04 5.38 4.33
CA VAL A 39 -29.39 4.27 5.26
C VAL A 39 -28.64 2.96 4.96
N VAL A 40 -27.58 3.00 4.16
CA VAL A 40 -26.59 1.90 4.14
C VAL A 40 -25.21 2.47 4.45
N LEU A 41 -25.08 3.08 5.63
CA LEU A 41 -23.79 3.16 6.31
C LEU A 41 -23.60 1.83 7.07
N VAL A 42 -23.31 0.77 6.32
CA VAL A 42 -22.56 -0.35 6.91
C VAL A 42 -21.22 0.26 7.34
N PRO A 43 -20.83 0.19 8.61
CA PRO A 43 -19.55 0.73 9.05
C PRO A 43 -18.45 0.06 8.23
N TYR A 44 -17.84 0.87 7.36
CA TYR A 44 -16.78 0.47 6.46
C TYR A 44 -15.55 0.13 7.29
N SER A 45 -15.32 -1.16 7.56
CA SER A 45 -14.06 -1.63 8.13
C SER A 45 -12.94 -1.29 7.13
N GLY A 46 -12.16 -0.24 7.41
CA GLY A 46 -11.18 0.36 6.49
C GLY A 46 -10.07 -0.60 5.99
N PRO A 47 -9.20 -0.17 5.05
CA PRO A 47 -8.13 -0.95 4.38
C PRO A 47 -6.99 -1.45 5.31
N HIS A 48 -7.20 -1.43 6.62
CA HIS A 48 -6.17 -1.76 7.59
C HIS A 48 -6.48 -3.00 8.44
N TYR A 49 -7.66 -3.61 8.35
CA TYR A 49 -8.08 -4.71 9.24
C TYR A 49 -8.58 -5.94 8.47
N LEU A 50 -8.13 -7.14 8.87
CA LEU A 50 -8.44 -8.41 8.21
C LEU A 50 -9.65 -9.12 8.84
N TYR A 51 -9.92 -8.90 10.13
CA TYR A 51 -10.97 -9.55 10.91
C TYR A 51 -12.14 -8.60 11.22
N HIS A 52 -11.90 -7.30 11.29
CA HIS A 52 -12.91 -6.32 11.70
C HIS A 52 -14.17 -6.29 10.81
N GLY A 53 -15.34 -6.31 11.44
CA GLY A 53 -16.64 -6.16 10.77
C GLY A 53 -17.15 -7.41 10.04
N ASN A 54 -16.57 -8.59 10.29
CA ASN A 54 -16.99 -9.85 9.68
C ASN A 54 -17.49 -10.83 10.77
N GLU A 55 -18.76 -11.21 10.75
CA GLU A 55 -19.32 -12.17 11.72
C GLU A 55 -18.66 -13.56 11.63
N ASP A 56 -18.19 -13.95 10.44
CA ASP A 56 -17.51 -15.23 10.22
C ASP A 56 -16.15 -15.31 10.92
N THR A 57 -15.62 -14.20 11.47
CA THR A 57 -14.37 -14.21 12.22
C THR A 57 -14.54 -14.38 13.72
N ASN A 58 -15.78 -14.43 14.23
CA ASN A 58 -16.06 -14.78 15.62
C ASN A 58 -15.43 -16.16 15.94
N PRO A 59 -14.61 -16.30 17.01
CA PRO A 59 -14.43 -15.40 18.17
C PRO A 59 -13.18 -14.50 18.18
N VAL A 60 -12.55 -14.26 17.04
CA VAL A 60 -11.38 -13.39 16.94
C VAL A 60 -11.78 -11.91 17.00
N ILE A 61 -11.20 -11.17 17.94
CA ILE A 61 -11.42 -9.73 18.16
C ILE A 61 -10.30 -8.93 17.47
N ASP A 62 -10.61 -8.23 16.38
CA ASP A 62 -9.66 -7.30 15.73
C ASP A 62 -9.56 -5.99 16.51
N TYR A 63 -8.36 -5.63 16.96
CA TYR A 63 -8.16 -4.40 17.71
C TYR A 63 -8.26 -3.17 16.79
N VAL A 64 -9.26 -2.33 17.05
CA VAL A 64 -9.47 -1.03 16.38
C VAL A 64 -9.39 0.08 17.42
N LYS A 65 -8.61 1.13 17.13
CA LYS A 65 -8.52 2.30 18.01
C LYS A 65 -9.73 3.19 17.72
N HIS A 66 -10.57 3.44 18.72
CA HIS A 66 -11.66 4.41 18.59
C HIS A 66 -11.10 5.83 18.82
N GLU A 67 -11.26 6.71 17.82
CA GLU A 67 -11.07 8.15 18.02
C GLU A 67 -12.33 8.70 18.69
N GLU A 68 -12.21 9.24 19.90
CA GLU A 68 -13.31 9.93 20.56
C GLU A 68 -13.65 11.20 19.80
N ASN A 69 -14.78 11.21 19.10
CA ASN A 69 -15.38 12.42 18.58
C ASN A 69 -15.80 13.30 19.77
N GLY A 70 -15.16 14.47 19.89
CA GLY A 70 -15.36 15.36 21.03
C GLY A 70 -16.79 15.88 21.13
N GLU A 71 -17.42 15.67 22.29
CA GLU A 71 -18.27 16.66 22.95
C GLU A 71 -18.39 16.34 24.45
N TYR A 72 -18.10 17.36 25.28
CA TYR A 72 -18.15 17.39 26.74
C TYR A 72 -16.98 16.72 27.49
N GLY A 73 -16.18 17.55 28.18
CA GLY A 73 -14.83 17.18 28.58
C GLY A 73 -14.67 16.61 29.98
N ASP A 74 -13.52 15.97 30.17
CA ASP A 74 -12.77 16.02 31.41
C ASP A 74 -11.30 16.35 31.08
N LYS A 75 -10.80 17.42 31.70
CA LYS A 75 -9.41 17.87 31.57
C LYS A 75 -8.62 17.23 32.70
N SER A 76 -8.22 15.97 32.54
CA SER A 76 -7.10 15.41 33.29
C SER A 76 -6.65 14.06 32.74
N SER A 77 -5.87 14.08 31.66
CA SER A 77 -4.64 13.29 31.54
C SER A 77 -4.04 13.44 30.13
N ASN A 78 -2.81 13.93 30.06
CA ASN A 78 -1.97 13.74 28.90
C ASN A 78 -1.67 12.22 28.79
N SER A 79 -2.28 11.53 27.84
CA SER A 79 -1.82 10.20 27.42
C SER A 79 -1.83 10.09 25.89
N SER A 80 -0.80 10.65 25.29
CA SER A 80 -0.19 10.04 24.10
C SER A 80 0.22 8.61 24.46
N THR A 81 -0.08 7.63 23.59
CA THR A 81 0.17 6.17 23.68
C THR A 81 -0.77 5.34 24.58
N SER A 82 -1.97 4.99 24.10
CA SER A 82 -2.77 3.92 24.69
C SER A 82 -2.49 2.58 23.98
N THR A 83 -1.53 1.81 24.51
CA THR A 83 -1.38 0.39 24.19
C THR A 83 -2.64 -0.35 24.68
N PRO A 84 -3.23 -1.28 23.89
CA PRO A 84 -4.45 -1.99 24.29
C PRO A 84 -4.28 -2.71 25.63
N VAL A 85 -5.36 -2.73 26.41
CA VAL A 85 -5.38 -3.35 27.76
C VAL A 85 -4.92 -4.81 27.72
N PHE A 86 -5.30 -5.57 26.68
CA PHE A 86 -4.88 -6.97 26.54
C PHE A 86 -3.36 -7.13 26.36
N LEU A 87 -2.62 -6.10 25.90
CA LEU A 87 -1.16 -6.19 25.76
C LEU A 87 -0.37 -5.71 26.98
N ASN A 88 -0.98 -4.96 27.91
CA ASN A 88 -0.25 -4.34 29.02
C ASN A 88 -0.80 -4.67 30.41
N SER A 89 -1.96 -5.29 30.50
CA SER A 89 -2.60 -5.62 31.78
C SER A 89 -2.24 -7.02 32.25
N THR A 90 -1.87 -7.13 33.53
CA THR A 90 -1.74 -8.42 34.22
C THR A 90 -3.08 -8.96 34.73
N GLU A 91 -4.14 -8.16 34.66
CA GLU A 91 -5.48 -8.54 35.16
C GLU A 91 -6.31 -9.29 34.10
N MET A 92 -5.80 -9.42 32.88
CA MET A 92 -6.47 -10.13 31.79
C MET A 92 -6.35 -11.64 31.96
N GLY A 93 -7.40 -12.34 31.52
CA GLY A 93 -7.39 -13.79 31.35
C GLY A 93 -6.39 -14.26 30.30
N PRO A 94 -6.18 -15.58 30.18
CA PRO A 94 -5.29 -16.12 29.18
C PRO A 94 -5.79 -15.76 27.78
N HIS A 95 -4.90 -15.31 26.90
CA HIS A 95 -5.31 -14.92 25.56
C HIS A 95 -4.20 -15.12 24.53
N VAL A 96 -4.61 -15.23 23.27
CA VAL A 96 -3.74 -15.38 22.11
C VAL A 96 -3.88 -14.14 21.25
N VAL A 97 -2.77 -13.57 20.81
CA VAL A 97 -2.77 -12.41 19.90
C VAL A 97 -2.06 -12.79 18.60
N GLU A 98 -2.75 -12.64 17.48
CA GLU A 98 -2.11 -12.62 16.16
C GLU A 98 -1.73 -11.19 15.76
N PHE A 99 -0.44 -10.97 15.53
CA PHE A 99 0.07 -9.78 14.88
C PHE A 99 0.20 -10.06 13.38
N TYR A 100 -0.55 -9.33 12.57
CA TYR A 100 -0.67 -9.61 11.15
C TYR A 100 -0.54 -8.35 10.29
N ALA A 101 -0.42 -8.56 8.99
CA ALA A 101 -0.50 -7.51 7.99
C ALA A 101 -1.57 -7.88 6.94
N PRO A 102 -2.60 -7.04 6.71
CA PRO A 102 -3.67 -7.34 5.75
C PRO A 102 -3.18 -7.65 4.32
N TRP A 103 -2.07 -7.04 3.90
CA TRP A 103 -1.44 -7.26 2.59
C TRP A 103 -0.64 -8.55 2.50
N CYS A 104 -0.29 -9.18 3.63
CA CYS A 104 0.55 -10.37 3.64
C CYS A 104 -0.28 -11.60 3.20
N PRO A 105 0.08 -12.28 2.10
CA PRO A 105 -0.66 -13.45 1.65
C PRO A 105 -0.70 -14.55 2.72
N HIS A 106 0.39 -14.78 3.45
CA HIS A 106 0.41 -15.76 4.53
C HIS A 106 -0.58 -15.41 5.66
N CYS A 107 -0.72 -14.13 6.02
CA CYS A 107 -1.75 -13.68 6.98
C CYS A 107 -3.16 -13.93 6.43
N GLN A 108 -3.42 -13.58 5.17
CA GLN A 108 -4.72 -13.82 4.53
C GLN A 108 -5.07 -15.33 4.51
N HIS A 109 -4.10 -16.19 4.25
CA HIS A 109 -4.28 -17.65 4.28
C HIS A 109 -4.33 -18.24 5.69
N PHE A 110 -3.70 -17.59 6.66
CA PHE A 110 -3.72 -18.00 8.06
C PHE A 110 -5.02 -17.62 8.74
N LYS A 111 -5.67 -16.53 8.31
CA LYS A 111 -6.97 -16.06 8.81
C LYS A 111 -8.00 -17.17 9.07
N PRO A 112 -8.40 -18.00 8.09
CA PRO A 112 -9.37 -19.05 8.34
C PRO A 112 -8.87 -20.11 9.34
N LYS A 113 -7.55 -20.37 9.40
CA LYS A 113 -6.95 -21.31 10.35
C LYS A 113 -6.97 -20.74 11.77
N TYR A 114 -6.69 -19.45 11.93
CA TYR A 114 -6.71 -18.77 13.23
C TYR A 114 -8.13 -18.72 13.81
N VAL A 115 -9.11 -18.36 12.98
CA VAL A 115 -10.53 -18.39 13.37
C VAL A 115 -10.95 -19.81 13.77
N LYS A 116 -10.56 -20.83 12.99
CA LYS A 116 -10.84 -22.23 13.31
C LYS A 116 -10.21 -22.65 14.64
N LEU A 117 -8.95 -22.31 14.88
CA LEU A 117 -8.25 -22.59 16.13
C LEU A 117 -8.97 -21.96 17.32
N ALA A 118 -9.38 -20.69 17.20
CA ALA A 118 -10.10 -19.99 18.24
C ALA A 118 -11.43 -20.67 18.61
N ARG A 119 -12.19 -21.11 17.58
CA ARG A 119 -13.42 -21.89 17.77
C ARG A 119 -13.17 -23.24 18.44
N GLU A 120 -12.13 -23.96 18.01
CA GLU A 120 -11.79 -25.27 18.58
C GLU A 120 -11.36 -25.15 20.05
N VAL A 121 -10.61 -24.12 20.42
CA VAL A 121 -10.22 -23.85 21.81
C VAL A 121 -11.43 -23.51 22.67
N GLN A 122 -12.26 -22.56 22.24
CA GLN A 122 -13.44 -22.14 23.01
C GLN A 122 -14.53 -23.21 23.09
N ALA A 123 -14.53 -24.21 22.21
CA ALA A 123 -15.40 -25.38 22.31
C ALA A 123 -15.02 -26.33 23.47
N THR A 124 -13.82 -26.19 24.04
CA THR A 124 -13.39 -26.96 25.22
C THR A 124 -13.76 -26.24 26.51
N GLU A 125 -14.06 -26.98 27.58
CA GLU A 125 -14.38 -26.38 28.89
C GLU A 125 -13.24 -25.50 29.43
N ALA A 126 -11.99 -25.94 29.28
CA ALA A 126 -10.82 -25.18 29.72
C ALA A 126 -10.57 -23.94 28.85
N GLY A 127 -10.90 -23.99 27.56
CA GLY A 127 -10.63 -22.90 26.61
C GLY A 127 -11.69 -21.81 26.56
N LYS A 128 -12.80 -21.93 27.30
CA LYS A 128 -13.87 -20.90 27.33
C LYS A 128 -13.39 -19.54 27.81
N GLU A 129 -12.40 -19.52 28.70
CA GLU A 129 -11.79 -18.29 29.24
C GLU A 129 -10.66 -17.76 28.34
N VAL A 130 -10.31 -18.47 27.26
CA VAL A 130 -9.23 -18.04 26.35
C VAL A 130 -9.80 -17.10 25.29
N GLU A 131 -9.32 -15.86 25.31
CA GLU A 131 -9.67 -14.86 24.30
C GLU A 131 -8.69 -14.87 23.13
N PHE A 132 -9.17 -14.50 21.94
CA PHE A 132 -8.39 -14.43 20.72
C PHE A 132 -8.46 -13.03 20.14
N TYR A 133 -7.31 -12.37 20.05
CA TYR A 133 -7.18 -11.02 19.53
C TYR A 133 -6.36 -11.02 18.24
N ALA A 134 -6.62 -10.05 17.38
CA ALA A 134 -5.80 -9.78 16.21
C ALA A 134 -5.40 -8.29 16.21
N VAL A 135 -4.13 -8.02 15.86
CA VAL A 135 -3.58 -6.67 15.77
C VAL A 135 -2.98 -6.47 14.39
N SER A 136 -3.56 -5.56 13.61
CA SER A 136 -2.99 -5.15 12.34
C SER A 136 -1.76 -4.27 12.55
N CYS A 137 -0.60 -4.75 12.14
CA CYS A 137 0.64 -3.98 12.15
C CYS A 137 0.72 -2.94 11.04
N THR A 138 -0.21 -2.99 10.07
CA THR A 138 -0.40 -1.91 9.09
C THR A 138 -1.20 -0.75 9.67
N ALA A 139 -2.18 -1.03 10.55
CA ALA A 139 -2.93 0.01 11.25
C ALA A 139 -2.16 0.57 12.47
N HIS A 140 -1.48 -0.34 13.19
CA HIS A 140 -0.93 -0.10 14.52
C HIS A 140 0.56 -0.42 14.58
N GLY A 141 1.33 0.15 13.65
CA GLY A 141 2.77 -0.12 13.54
C GLY A 141 3.56 0.12 14.83
N ASP A 142 3.20 1.14 15.61
CA ASP A 142 3.87 1.44 16.88
C ASP A 142 3.63 0.35 17.95
N ILE A 143 2.43 -0.25 18.00
CA ILE A 143 2.14 -1.39 18.87
C ILE A 143 3.02 -2.58 18.47
N CYS A 144 3.11 -2.88 17.17
CA CYS A 144 3.91 -4.00 16.70
C CYS A 144 5.42 -3.81 16.91
N LYS A 145 5.92 -2.57 16.83
CA LYS A 145 7.30 -2.23 17.19
C LYS A 145 7.57 -2.43 18.68
N GLN A 146 6.65 -2.01 19.55
CA GLN A 146 6.75 -2.24 21.01
C GLN A 146 6.75 -3.73 21.34
N GLU A 147 5.88 -4.49 20.67
CA GLU A 147 5.79 -5.94 20.78
C GLU A 147 6.93 -6.67 20.04
N LYS A 148 7.88 -5.96 19.42
CA LYS A 148 9.04 -6.53 18.71
C LYS A 148 8.64 -7.54 17.63
N ILE A 149 7.56 -7.26 16.90
CA ILE A 149 7.08 -8.11 15.82
C ILE A 149 7.96 -7.88 14.58
N ARG A 150 8.66 -8.93 14.15
CA ARG A 150 9.62 -8.87 13.03
C ARG A 150 9.15 -9.60 11.76
N SER A 151 8.09 -10.38 11.85
CA SER A 151 7.50 -11.11 10.74
C SER A 151 6.01 -11.32 10.92
N PHE A 152 5.31 -11.62 9.82
CA PHE A 152 3.87 -11.84 9.83
C PHE A 152 3.47 -13.18 9.18
N PRO A 153 2.41 -13.85 9.68
CA PRO A 153 1.78 -13.59 10.98
C PRO A 153 2.69 -14.01 12.14
N THR A 154 2.64 -13.30 13.26
CA THR A 154 3.28 -13.72 14.52
C THR A 154 2.21 -13.98 15.57
N ILE A 155 2.26 -15.16 16.21
CA ILE A 155 1.36 -15.51 17.31
C ILE A 155 2.08 -15.30 18.63
N LYS A 156 1.46 -14.57 19.55
CA LYS A 156 1.90 -14.47 20.94
C LYS A 156 0.86 -15.01 21.90
N PHE A 157 1.36 -15.71 22.92
CA PHE A 157 0.60 -16.29 24.01
C PHE A 157 0.78 -15.47 25.27
N TYR A 158 -0.31 -14.98 25.84
CA TYR A 158 -0.33 -14.20 27.07
C TYR A 158 -0.97 -15.04 28.16
N ILE A 159 -0.17 -15.39 29.16
CA ILE A 159 -0.60 -16.18 30.32
C ILE A 159 -1.28 -15.22 31.31
N ALA A 160 -2.38 -15.66 31.93
CA ALA A 160 -3.05 -14.88 32.97
C ALA A 160 -2.07 -14.41 34.06
N GLY A 161 -2.14 -13.13 34.44
CA GLY A 161 -1.19 -12.55 35.40
C GLY A 161 0.13 -12.06 34.80
N ASN A 162 0.35 -12.20 33.49
CA ASN A 162 1.58 -11.78 32.81
C ASN A 162 1.28 -10.89 31.60
N SER A 163 1.87 -9.69 31.58
CA SER A 163 1.74 -8.73 30.49
C SER A 163 2.76 -8.94 29.36
N THR A 164 3.63 -9.94 29.45
CA THR A 164 4.64 -10.25 28.43
C THR A 164 4.24 -11.48 27.61
N GLY A 165 3.85 -11.26 26.36
CA GLY A 165 3.49 -12.34 25.44
C GLY A 165 4.70 -13.15 24.99
N LYS A 166 4.57 -14.49 25.00
CA LYS A 166 5.58 -15.41 24.47
C LYS A 166 5.28 -15.73 23.00
N VAL A 167 6.27 -15.59 22.13
CA VAL A 167 6.13 -15.94 20.71
C VAL A 167 5.91 -17.46 20.57
N GLY A 168 4.85 -17.85 19.88
CA GLY A 168 4.58 -19.22 19.49
C GLY A 168 5.57 -19.70 18.43
N ARG A 169 6.00 -20.97 18.51
CA ARG A 169 6.78 -21.56 17.41
C ARG A 169 5.88 -21.73 16.19
N ASN A 170 6.37 -21.33 15.02
CA ASN A 170 5.73 -21.49 13.72
C ASN A 170 5.57 -22.99 13.40
N GLY A 171 4.49 -23.60 13.89
CA GLY A 171 4.07 -24.97 13.65
C GLY A 171 2.55 -25.05 13.50
N LYS A 172 2.01 -26.23 13.16
CA LYS A 172 0.55 -26.46 13.20
C LYS A 172 0.07 -26.40 14.65
N LEU A 173 -0.24 -25.20 15.14
CA LEU A 173 -0.88 -24.99 16.44
C LEU A 173 -2.26 -25.67 16.44
N SER A 174 -2.46 -26.61 17.36
CA SER A 174 -3.75 -27.24 17.65
C SER A 174 -4.38 -26.62 18.89
N ALA A 175 -5.69 -26.86 19.10
CA ALA A 175 -6.35 -26.42 20.33
C ALA A 175 -5.69 -27.00 21.59
N GLY A 176 -5.18 -28.24 21.52
CA GLY A 176 -4.44 -28.86 22.61
C GLY A 176 -3.17 -28.08 22.98
N ASP A 177 -2.39 -27.66 21.99
CA ASP A 177 -1.15 -26.89 22.22
C ASP A 177 -1.45 -25.55 22.90
N VAL A 178 -2.54 -24.88 22.51
CA VAL A 178 -2.96 -23.61 23.11
C VAL A 178 -3.32 -23.80 24.58
N LEU A 179 -4.11 -24.82 24.91
CA LEU A 179 -4.51 -25.14 26.28
C LEU A 179 -3.30 -25.56 27.12
N GLU A 180 -2.37 -26.31 26.54
CA GLU A 180 -1.14 -26.69 27.22
C GLU A 180 -0.29 -25.46 27.55
N ILE A 181 -0.08 -24.55 26.60
CA ILE A 181 0.75 -23.34 26.81
C ILE A 181 0.10 -22.39 27.81
N LEU A 182 -1.20 -22.12 27.69
CA LEU A 182 -1.87 -21.06 28.44
C LEU A 182 -2.43 -21.49 29.79
N ILE A 183 -2.82 -22.76 29.93
CA ILE A 183 -3.53 -23.25 31.12
C ILE A 183 -2.67 -24.24 31.89
N LEU A 184 -2.20 -25.30 31.23
CA LEU A 184 -1.44 -26.37 31.91
C LEU A 184 -0.01 -25.93 32.25
N GLY A 185 0.66 -25.20 31.37
CA GLY A 185 2.03 -24.72 31.55
C GLY A 185 2.22 -23.91 32.85
N PRO A 186 1.37 -22.92 33.15
CA PRO A 186 1.40 -22.20 34.42
C PRO A 186 1.20 -23.11 35.65
N ILE A 187 0.28 -24.08 35.57
CA ILE A 187 0.00 -25.04 36.65
C ILE A 187 1.22 -25.94 36.90
N ILE A 188 1.78 -26.52 35.83
CA ILE A 188 2.97 -27.37 35.88
C ILE A 188 4.20 -26.59 36.38
N SER A 189 4.36 -25.32 35.99
CA SER A 189 5.47 -24.47 36.44
C SER A 189 5.41 -24.11 37.93
N LYS A 190 4.19 -24.07 38.50
CA LYS A 190 3.98 -23.89 39.95
C LYS A 190 4.23 -25.19 40.72
N GLU A 191 3.97 -26.35 40.12
CA GLU A 191 4.10 -27.64 40.78
C GLU A 191 5.50 -28.27 40.66
N ASN A 192 6.25 -28.01 39.58
CA ASN A 192 7.56 -28.60 39.33
C ASN A 192 8.69 -27.58 39.28
N LYS A 193 9.31 -27.38 40.46
CA LYS A 193 10.74 -27.10 40.61
C LYS A 193 11.57 -28.37 40.34
N LEU A 194 11.21 -29.14 39.30
CA LEU A 194 11.84 -30.40 38.93
C LEU A 194 12.04 -30.46 37.41
N ASP A 195 13.31 -30.61 37.04
CA ASP A 195 13.87 -30.74 35.69
C ASP A 195 13.24 -31.91 34.91
N LEU A 196 12.77 -31.63 33.69
CA LEU A 196 12.50 -32.64 32.67
C LEU A 196 12.97 -32.15 31.30
N SER A 197 14.27 -32.24 31.10
CA SER A 197 14.84 -32.51 29.78
C SER A 197 14.26 -33.79 29.18
N GLY A 198 13.72 -33.66 27.96
CA GLY A 198 13.55 -34.76 27.01
C GLY A 198 12.31 -35.65 27.20
N LYS A 199 11.40 -35.60 26.21
CA LYS A 199 11.00 -36.78 25.42
C LYS A 199 10.06 -36.39 24.29
N ASP A 200 10.50 -36.69 23.08
CA ASP A 200 9.71 -36.75 21.86
C ASP A 200 8.57 -37.77 22.01
N HIS A 201 7.36 -37.40 21.61
CA HIS A 201 6.32 -38.35 21.22
C HIS A 201 5.66 -37.90 19.92
N ALA A 202 5.99 -38.61 18.85
CA ALA A 202 5.30 -38.54 17.57
C ALA A 202 3.86 -39.05 17.71
N ILE A 203 2.88 -38.30 17.21
CA ILE A 203 1.49 -38.75 17.10
C ILE A 203 0.97 -38.55 15.67
N ASN A 204 0.51 -39.67 15.14
CA ASN A 204 -0.04 -39.94 13.81
C ASN A 204 -1.31 -39.10 13.53
N THR A 205 -1.31 -38.29 12.47
CA THR A 205 -2.43 -37.41 12.11
C THR A 205 -3.38 -38.10 11.11
N LYS A 206 -4.65 -38.33 11.52
CA LYS A 206 -5.74 -38.68 10.60
C LYS A 206 -6.15 -37.45 9.78
N ARG A 207 -6.12 -37.58 8.44
CA ARG A 207 -6.64 -36.63 7.45
C ARG A 207 -8.15 -36.43 7.62
N ILE A 208 -8.58 -35.18 7.76
CA ILE A 208 -9.97 -34.76 7.50
C ILE A 208 -9.94 -34.00 6.18
N ILE A 209 -10.63 -34.53 5.17
CA ILE A 209 -10.84 -33.93 3.85
C ILE A 209 -12.15 -33.15 3.93
N LEU A 210 -12.10 -31.85 3.70
CA LEU A 210 -13.28 -31.04 3.36
C LEU A 210 -13.20 -30.72 1.87
N ASN A 211 -14.03 -31.40 1.10
CA ASN A 211 -14.30 -31.10 -0.29
C ASN A 211 -15.23 -29.89 -0.34
N ASP A 212 -14.76 -28.80 -0.93
CA ASP A 212 -15.63 -27.84 -1.62
C ASP A 212 -14.92 -27.42 -2.90
N ALA A 213 -15.31 -28.05 -4.01
CA ALA A 213 -14.89 -27.67 -5.34
C ALA A 213 -15.70 -26.45 -5.78
N MET A 214 -15.05 -25.30 -5.96
CA MET A 214 -15.63 -24.16 -6.67
C MET A 214 -15.36 -24.30 -8.18
N PRO A 215 -16.28 -23.86 -9.08
CA PRO A 215 -16.14 -24.09 -10.52
C PRO A 215 -14.96 -23.32 -11.11
N ILE A 216 -14.24 -23.99 -12.01
CA ILE A 216 -13.25 -23.39 -12.90
C ILE A 216 -13.99 -22.42 -13.83
N GLY A 217 -13.98 -21.13 -13.51
CA GLY A 217 -14.55 -20.07 -14.32
C GLY A 217 -13.64 -18.85 -14.30
N HIS A 218 -13.04 -18.55 -15.46
CA HIS A 218 -12.07 -17.49 -15.74
C HIS A 218 -10.65 -17.69 -15.20
N VAL A 219 -9.76 -18.05 -16.11
CA VAL A 219 -8.34 -17.67 -16.05
C VAL A 219 -8.32 -16.14 -15.98
N PRO A 220 -7.80 -15.51 -14.90
CA PRO A 220 -7.65 -14.08 -14.87
C PRO A 220 -6.65 -13.71 -15.98
N SER A 221 -7.12 -13.05 -17.03
CA SER A 221 -6.22 -12.26 -17.87
C SER A 221 -5.54 -11.27 -16.95
N PHE A 222 -4.23 -11.08 -17.09
CA PHE A 222 -3.56 -9.92 -16.47
C PHE A 222 -4.37 -8.68 -16.88
N PRO A 223 -4.89 -7.88 -15.92
CA PRO A 223 -5.66 -6.69 -16.28
C PRO A 223 -4.80 -5.79 -17.15
N GLU A 224 -5.39 -4.98 -18.02
CA GLU A 224 -4.63 -4.05 -18.86
C GLU A 224 -3.84 -3.08 -17.94
N HIS A 225 -2.53 -3.28 -17.80
CA HIS A 225 -1.67 -2.47 -16.96
C HIS A 225 -1.23 -1.24 -17.75
N ARG A 226 -1.68 -0.04 -17.33
CA ARG A 226 -1.09 1.19 -17.86
C ARG A 226 0.23 1.41 -17.15
N GLN A 227 1.27 1.80 -17.88
CA GLN A 227 2.58 2.11 -17.29
C GLN A 227 2.52 3.14 -16.15
N ALA A 228 1.60 4.11 -16.23
CA ALA A 228 1.37 5.05 -15.13
C ALA A 228 0.89 4.38 -13.83
N ASP A 229 0.08 3.33 -13.94
CA ASP A 229 -0.40 2.56 -12.79
C ASP A 229 0.76 1.78 -12.16
N ILE A 230 1.62 1.15 -12.98
CA ILE A 230 2.85 0.44 -12.53
C ILE A 230 3.79 1.39 -11.75
N LEU A 231 4.08 2.57 -12.31
CA LEU A 231 4.97 3.54 -11.64
C LEU A 231 4.35 4.08 -10.35
N SER A 232 3.03 4.25 -10.31
CA SER A 232 2.30 4.68 -9.12
C SER A 232 2.33 3.62 -8.03
N ASP A 233 2.03 2.37 -8.36
CA ASP A 233 2.04 1.24 -7.43
C ASP A 233 3.46 0.96 -6.90
N ALA A 234 4.48 1.04 -7.75
CA ALA A 234 5.87 0.93 -7.30
C ALA A 234 6.26 2.05 -6.32
N ALA A 235 5.85 3.30 -6.57
CA ALA A 235 6.10 4.42 -5.66
C ALA A 235 5.34 4.27 -4.33
N LEU A 236 4.09 3.78 -4.37
CA LEU A 236 3.31 3.44 -3.20
C LEU A 236 3.97 2.32 -2.38
N SER A 237 4.51 1.30 -3.03
CA SER A 237 5.22 0.21 -2.34
C SER A 237 6.51 0.67 -1.70
N PHE A 238 7.26 1.56 -2.35
CA PHE A 238 8.44 2.17 -1.75
C PHE A 238 8.08 2.95 -0.48
N ASP A 239 7.08 3.84 -0.55
CA ASP A 239 6.58 4.61 0.59
C ASP A 239 6.09 3.71 1.73
N PHE A 240 5.29 2.70 1.38
CA PHE A 240 4.77 1.72 2.32
C PHE A 240 5.89 0.99 3.06
N ALA A 241 6.94 0.58 2.34
CA ALA A 241 8.09 -0.10 2.94
C ALA A 241 8.86 0.81 3.90
N LEU A 242 9.08 2.07 3.52
CA LEU A 242 9.74 3.04 4.40
C LEU A 242 8.99 3.22 5.72
N MET A 243 7.65 3.22 5.67
CA MET A 243 6.79 3.34 6.84
C MET A 243 6.75 2.10 7.74
N ASN A 244 6.65 0.93 7.12
CA ASN A 244 6.22 -0.30 7.81
C ASN A 244 7.29 -1.39 7.92
N SER A 245 8.32 -1.33 7.06
CA SER A 245 9.28 -2.43 6.87
C SER A 245 10.69 -2.10 7.34
N ILE A 246 11.16 -0.84 7.23
CA ILE A 246 12.54 -0.48 7.56
C ILE A 246 12.82 -0.60 9.07
N PHE A 247 11.93 -0.08 9.91
CA PHE A 247 12.03 -0.17 11.36
C PHE A 247 10.98 -1.14 11.90
N THR A 248 11.39 -2.38 12.16
CA THR A 248 10.52 -3.41 12.78
C THR A 248 10.52 -3.33 14.31
N SER A 249 11.37 -2.48 14.90
CA SER A 249 11.41 -2.21 16.34
C SER A 249 11.71 -0.74 16.62
N MET A 250 11.60 -0.34 17.88
CA MET A 250 11.98 1.01 18.33
C MET A 250 13.51 1.21 18.43
N ASN A 251 14.30 0.17 18.20
CA ASN A 251 15.75 0.23 18.28
C ASN A 251 16.35 0.84 17.00
N PRO A 252 17.57 1.42 17.10
CA PRO A 252 18.39 1.73 15.93
C PRO A 252 18.57 0.52 15.00
N LEU A 253 18.77 0.80 13.71
CA LEU A 253 19.18 -0.22 12.76
C LEU A 253 20.54 -0.80 13.16
N SER A 254 20.69 -2.11 13.09
CA SER A 254 21.98 -2.77 13.20
C SER A 254 22.93 -2.32 12.09
N SER A 255 24.22 -2.72 12.19
CA SER A 255 25.20 -2.41 11.15
C SER A 255 24.79 -2.98 9.78
N ASP A 256 24.30 -4.22 9.77
CA ASP A 256 23.91 -4.90 8.53
C ASP A 256 22.62 -4.30 7.95
N GLU A 257 21.61 -4.05 8.79
CA GLU A 257 20.39 -3.33 8.38
C GLU A 257 20.73 -1.92 7.85
N SER A 258 21.61 -1.19 8.53
CA SER A 258 22.04 0.15 8.07
C SER A 258 22.74 0.09 6.72
N LYS A 259 23.59 -0.90 6.49
CA LYS A 259 24.28 -1.09 5.21
C LYS A 259 23.29 -1.48 4.11
N ALA A 260 22.42 -2.44 4.37
CA ALA A 260 21.39 -2.88 3.45
C ALA A 260 20.45 -1.72 3.06
N PHE A 261 20.00 -0.95 4.05
CA PHE A 261 19.12 0.20 3.82
C PHE A 261 19.81 1.29 2.99
N ARG A 262 21.07 1.62 3.30
CA ARG A 262 21.82 2.63 2.53
C ARG A 262 21.99 2.20 1.08
N ASN A 263 22.37 0.95 0.85
CA ASN A 263 22.59 0.42 -0.49
C ASN A 263 21.27 0.34 -1.27
N TRP A 264 20.18 -0.07 -0.62
CA TRP A 264 18.84 -0.07 -1.19
C TRP A 264 18.43 1.33 -1.68
N ILE A 265 18.56 2.36 -0.83
CA ILE A 265 18.19 3.73 -1.20
C ILE A 265 19.06 4.29 -2.34
N LYS A 266 20.37 4.00 -2.34
CA LYS A 266 21.26 4.39 -3.46
C LYS A 266 20.86 3.72 -4.77
N LEU A 267 20.56 2.42 -4.74
CA LEU A 267 20.14 1.69 -5.92
C LEU A 267 18.82 2.24 -6.46
N VAL A 268 17.83 2.45 -5.58
CA VAL A 268 16.54 3.05 -5.93
C VAL A 268 16.73 4.44 -6.55
N GLN A 269 17.58 5.29 -5.98
CA GLN A 269 17.86 6.63 -6.51
C GLN A 269 18.45 6.61 -7.92
N HIS A 270 19.36 5.67 -8.22
CA HIS A 270 19.99 5.59 -9.54
C HIS A 270 19.11 4.86 -10.57
N ALA A 271 18.37 3.83 -10.14
CA ALA A 271 17.71 2.88 -11.02
C ALA A 271 16.18 3.05 -11.10
N THR A 272 15.64 4.22 -10.75
CA THR A 272 14.22 4.55 -10.97
C THR A 272 14.03 5.68 -11.97
N PRO A 273 12.98 5.65 -12.80
CA PRO A 273 12.77 6.66 -13.82
C PRO A 273 12.41 8.03 -13.22
N PRO A 274 12.74 9.15 -13.89
CA PRO A 274 12.49 10.51 -13.38
C PRO A 274 11.03 10.83 -13.05
N GLN A 275 10.09 10.09 -13.64
CA GLN A 275 8.66 10.21 -13.41
C GLN A 275 8.27 9.82 -11.97
N MET A 276 9.07 8.99 -11.30
CA MET A 276 8.87 8.59 -9.90
C MET A 276 9.40 9.66 -8.93
N ARG A 277 8.90 10.90 -9.05
CA ARG A 277 9.43 12.06 -8.33
C ARG A 277 9.47 11.87 -6.81
N SER A 278 8.41 11.36 -6.21
CA SER A 278 8.35 11.14 -4.75
C SER A 278 9.44 10.18 -4.29
N VAL A 279 9.74 9.14 -5.06
CA VAL A 279 10.80 8.17 -4.75
C VAL A 279 12.17 8.84 -4.78
N HIS A 280 12.45 9.67 -5.78
CA HIS A 280 13.70 10.46 -5.84
C HIS A 280 13.82 11.43 -4.67
N GLU A 281 12.78 12.22 -4.39
CA GLU A 281 12.76 13.20 -3.30
C GLU A 281 12.94 12.54 -1.92
N GLN A 282 12.25 11.41 -1.67
CA GLN A 282 12.39 10.63 -0.46
C GLN A 282 13.80 10.04 -0.34
N SER A 283 14.32 9.43 -1.42
CA SER A 283 15.65 8.81 -1.43
C SER A 283 16.74 9.83 -1.14
N GLU A 284 16.68 11.01 -1.77
CA GLU A 284 17.63 12.10 -1.54
C GLU A 284 17.57 12.61 -0.09
N ALA A 285 16.37 12.85 0.44
CA ALA A 285 16.21 13.29 1.82
C ALA A 285 16.73 12.24 2.82
N ILE A 286 16.48 10.96 2.57
CA ILE A 286 16.98 9.86 3.39
C ILE A 286 18.51 9.80 3.38
N LEU A 287 19.13 9.90 2.20
CA LEU A 287 20.60 9.85 2.11
C LEU A 287 21.26 11.06 2.78
N LYS A 288 20.66 12.26 2.67
CA LYS A 288 21.14 13.48 3.34
C LYS A 288 21.10 13.39 4.86
N SER A 289 20.10 12.71 5.43
CA SER A 289 19.91 12.59 6.87
C SER A 289 20.13 11.17 7.40
N PHE A 290 20.88 10.35 6.67
CA PHE A 290 20.94 8.89 6.91
C PHE A 290 21.40 8.53 8.31
N ASP A 291 22.45 9.18 8.82
CA ASP A 291 23.03 8.84 10.13
C ASP A 291 22.09 9.18 11.30
N SER A 292 21.19 10.15 11.10
CA SER A 292 20.12 10.44 12.06
C SER A 292 19.01 9.40 11.94
N ILE A 293 18.61 9.09 10.71
CA ILE A 293 17.53 8.13 10.42
C ILE A 293 17.88 6.75 10.95
N SER A 294 19.10 6.24 10.73
CA SER A 294 19.50 4.90 11.16
C SER A 294 19.47 4.72 12.69
N ARG A 295 19.53 5.81 13.45
CA ARG A 295 19.45 5.80 14.91
C ARG A 295 18.03 6.02 15.43
N ASP A 296 17.22 6.79 14.71
CA ASP A 296 15.86 7.14 15.10
C ASP A 296 14.92 7.24 13.88
N HIS A 297 13.86 6.46 13.93
CA HIS A 297 12.83 6.39 12.90
C HIS A 297 11.91 7.63 12.86
N ALA A 298 11.95 8.52 13.85
CA ALA A 298 11.14 9.75 13.85
C ALA A 298 11.46 10.66 12.65
N ALA A 299 12.75 10.83 12.34
CA ALA A 299 13.20 11.62 11.18
C ALA A 299 12.70 11.02 9.86
N LEU A 300 12.67 9.68 9.75
CA LEU A 300 12.14 9.00 8.57
C LEU A 300 10.63 9.23 8.41
N LYS A 301 9.86 9.17 9.50
CA LYS A 301 8.41 9.45 9.49
C LYS A 301 8.11 10.86 8.96
N GLU A 302 8.88 11.87 9.36
CA GLU A 302 8.70 13.24 8.88
C GLU A 302 9.03 13.40 7.39
N ILE A 303 10.10 12.75 6.90
CA ILE A 303 10.44 12.76 5.46
C ILE A 303 9.30 12.21 4.62
N ILE A 304 8.74 11.08 5.03
CA ILE A 304 7.68 10.40 4.27
C ILE A 304 6.39 11.22 4.29
N ARG A 305 6.04 11.81 5.45
CA ARG A 305 4.87 12.68 5.58
C ARG A 305 4.97 13.91 4.67
N ASP A 306 6.17 14.49 4.53
CA ASP A 306 6.43 15.65 3.69
C ASP A 306 6.41 15.29 2.19
N LYS A 307 6.96 14.12 1.83
CA LYS A 307 7.24 13.71 0.44
C LYS A 307 6.42 12.51 -0.02
N LYS A 308 5.12 12.54 0.20
CA LYS A 308 4.24 11.41 -0.12
C LYS A 308 4.08 11.18 -1.64
N PRO A 309 3.79 9.94 -2.07
CA PRO A 309 3.36 9.64 -3.44
C PRO A 309 2.13 10.43 -3.87
N ILE A 310 1.94 10.57 -5.19
CA ILE A 310 0.80 11.29 -5.78
C ILE A 310 -0.52 10.56 -5.51
N SER A 311 -0.52 9.24 -5.66
CA SER A 311 -1.66 8.38 -5.33
C SER A 311 -1.51 7.85 -3.92
N ASP A 312 -2.62 7.64 -3.22
CA ASP A 312 -2.76 6.88 -1.99
C ASP A 312 -3.57 5.58 -2.17
N VAL A 313 -3.91 5.25 -3.43
CA VAL A 313 -4.71 4.09 -3.81
C VAL A 313 -3.95 3.23 -4.80
N TRP A 314 -3.93 1.92 -4.54
CA TRP A 314 -3.39 0.91 -5.43
C TRP A 314 -4.22 0.79 -6.72
N SER A 315 -3.56 0.52 -7.85
CA SER A 315 -4.26 0.24 -9.10
C SER A 315 -5.17 -0.99 -8.96
N ALA A 316 -6.17 -1.10 -9.85
CA ALA A 316 -7.03 -2.28 -9.88
C ALA A 316 -6.23 -3.59 -10.05
N SER A 317 -5.12 -3.53 -10.78
CA SER A 317 -4.27 -4.68 -11.06
C SER A 317 -3.54 -5.19 -9.82
N CYS A 318 -2.99 -4.28 -9.02
CA CYS A 318 -2.31 -4.65 -7.78
C CYS A 318 -3.28 -4.86 -6.60
N ALA A 319 -4.40 -4.13 -6.57
CA ALA A 319 -5.45 -4.32 -5.58
C ALA A 319 -6.18 -5.66 -5.74
N ARG A 320 -6.36 -6.16 -6.98
CA ARG A 320 -7.09 -7.41 -7.27
C ARG A 320 -8.47 -7.48 -6.59
N GLY A 321 -9.19 -6.36 -6.57
CA GLY A 321 -10.49 -6.23 -5.89
C GLY A 321 -10.41 -6.16 -4.36
N SER A 322 -9.21 -6.19 -3.78
CA SER A 322 -8.96 -6.01 -2.36
C SER A 322 -8.25 -4.68 -2.10
N LYS A 323 -8.85 -3.83 -1.27
CA LYS A 323 -8.21 -2.59 -0.78
C LYS A 323 -7.01 -2.84 0.15
N TYR A 324 -6.82 -4.10 0.58
CA TYR A 324 -5.74 -4.54 1.47
C TYR A 324 -4.54 -5.11 0.72
N ALA A 325 -4.71 -5.43 -0.57
CA ALA A 325 -3.63 -5.92 -1.42
C ALA A 325 -2.97 -4.75 -2.16
N GLY A 326 -1.78 -4.99 -2.69
CA GLY A 326 -1.08 -4.01 -3.52
C GLY A 326 0.39 -3.92 -3.21
N TYR A 327 0.77 -3.88 -1.93
CA TYR A 327 2.17 -3.72 -1.51
C TYR A 327 3.13 -4.72 -2.18
N THR A 328 2.82 -6.02 -2.12
CA THR A 328 3.70 -7.04 -2.71
C THR A 328 3.72 -6.98 -4.24
N CYS A 329 2.61 -6.61 -4.87
CA CYS A 329 2.53 -6.40 -6.32
C CYS A 329 3.39 -5.20 -6.75
N GLY A 330 3.20 -4.03 -6.13
CA GLY A 330 4.01 -2.85 -6.39
C GLY A 330 5.48 -3.02 -6.01
N LEU A 331 5.82 -3.88 -5.04
CA LEU A 331 7.21 -4.19 -4.71
C LEU A 331 7.88 -5.01 -5.83
N TRP A 332 7.17 -5.97 -6.41
CA TRP A 332 7.66 -6.68 -7.60
C TRP A 332 7.82 -5.73 -8.78
N GLU A 333 6.85 -4.83 -9.00
CA GLU A 333 6.96 -3.80 -10.04
C GLU A 333 8.18 -2.90 -9.81
N LEU A 334 8.43 -2.46 -8.57
CA LEU A 334 9.61 -1.69 -8.21
C LEU A 334 10.91 -2.45 -8.49
N PHE A 335 10.99 -3.74 -8.16
CA PHE A 335 12.17 -4.55 -8.50
C PHE A 335 12.39 -4.65 -10.00
N HIS A 336 11.33 -4.91 -10.79
CA HIS A 336 11.44 -4.95 -12.25
C HIS A 336 11.86 -3.59 -12.82
N ILE A 337 11.29 -2.48 -12.34
CA ILE A 337 11.72 -1.12 -12.68
C ILE A 337 13.20 -0.92 -12.39
N ILE A 338 13.68 -1.32 -11.20
CA ILE A 338 15.09 -1.18 -10.80
C ILE A 338 16.00 -2.00 -11.73
N THR A 339 15.65 -3.25 -12.05
CA THR A 339 16.50 -4.06 -12.94
C THR A 339 16.63 -3.46 -14.33
N VAL A 340 15.55 -2.92 -14.90
CA VAL A 340 15.60 -2.18 -16.17
C VAL A 340 16.38 -0.88 -15.99
N GLY A 341 16.14 -0.15 -14.90
CA GLY A 341 16.81 1.11 -14.59
C GLY A 341 18.32 0.98 -14.40
N VAL A 342 18.83 -0.15 -13.91
CA VAL A 342 20.27 -0.44 -13.88
C VAL A 342 20.85 -0.48 -15.30
N ALA A 343 20.15 -1.15 -16.24
CA ALA A 343 20.58 -1.19 -17.63
C ALA A 343 20.54 0.20 -18.28
N GLU A 344 19.51 1.01 -17.99
CA GLU A 344 19.40 2.37 -18.53
C GLU A 344 20.44 3.32 -17.92
N TRP A 345 20.62 3.30 -16.59
CA TRP A 345 21.63 4.07 -15.88
C TRP A 345 23.02 3.79 -16.44
N ASN A 346 23.39 2.51 -16.54
CA ASN A 346 24.69 2.12 -17.02
C ASN A 346 24.89 2.47 -18.50
N SER A 347 23.84 2.37 -19.34
CA SER A 347 23.90 2.80 -20.74
C SER A 347 24.22 4.29 -20.86
N VAL A 348 23.56 5.15 -20.07
CA VAL A 348 23.82 6.59 -20.07
C VAL A 348 25.23 6.89 -19.55
N ARG A 349 25.61 6.32 -18.39
CA ARG A 349 26.91 6.59 -17.77
C ARG A 349 28.09 6.12 -18.61
N SER A 350 27.97 4.97 -19.26
CA SER A 350 29.00 4.47 -20.17
C SER A 350 29.17 5.40 -21.39
N GLN A 351 28.07 5.94 -21.94
CA GLN A 351 28.14 6.93 -23.03
C GLN A 351 28.77 8.24 -22.59
N GLU A 352 28.56 8.66 -21.35
CA GLU A 352 29.18 9.85 -20.75
C GLU A 352 30.64 9.63 -20.30
N GLY A 353 31.15 8.39 -20.35
CA GLY A 353 32.51 8.04 -19.91
C GLY A 353 32.67 7.93 -18.39
N HIS A 354 31.57 7.75 -17.65
CA HIS A 354 31.54 7.62 -16.19
C HIS A 354 31.54 6.15 -15.73
N ASP A 355 32.53 5.38 -16.18
CA ASP A 355 32.60 3.93 -15.93
C ASP A 355 32.72 3.56 -14.43
N SER A 356 33.21 4.47 -13.59
CA SER A 356 33.29 4.28 -12.13
C SER A 356 31.93 4.32 -11.43
N GLU A 357 30.88 4.82 -12.10
CA GLU A 357 29.52 4.92 -11.58
C GLU A 357 28.62 3.77 -12.05
N LEU A 358 29.17 2.81 -12.80
CA LEU A 358 28.43 1.66 -13.28
C LEU A 358 28.06 0.73 -12.12
N ILE A 359 26.84 0.22 -12.19
CA ILE A 359 26.27 -0.71 -11.21
C ILE A 359 26.38 -2.11 -11.78
N SER A 360 27.18 -2.99 -11.17
CA SER A 360 27.28 -4.38 -11.62
C SER A 360 25.97 -5.14 -11.37
N SER A 361 25.70 -6.16 -12.21
CA SER A 361 24.48 -6.96 -12.08
C SER A 361 24.48 -7.78 -10.77
N THR A 362 25.65 -8.27 -10.34
CA THR A 362 25.83 -8.93 -9.04
C THR A 362 25.60 -7.97 -7.87
N HIS A 363 26.09 -6.73 -7.95
CA HIS A 363 25.84 -5.75 -6.90
C HIS A 363 24.34 -5.42 -6.79
N ALA A 364 23.68 -5.10 -7.90
CA ALA A 364 22.25 -4.81 -7.89
C ALA A 364 21.43 -6.00 -7.34
N ALA A 365 21.72 -7.23 -7.77
CA ALA A 365 21.03 -8.42 -7.29
C ALA A 365 21.23 -8.66 -5.79
N SER A 366 22.45 -8.44 -5.26
CA SER A 366 22.71 -8.58 -3.82
C SER A 366 21.97 -7.53 -3.00
N VAL A 367 21.85 -6.30 -3.49
CA VAL A 367 21.04 -5.25 -2.85
C VAL A 367 19.55 -5.62 -2.80
N LEU A 368 18.99 -6.22 -3.87
CA LEU A 368 17.61 -6.73 -3.84
C LEU A 368 17.44 -7.83 -2.77
N ARG A 369 18.40 -8.77 -2.70
CA ARG A 369 18.38 -9.87 -1.73
C ARG A 369 18.51 -9.39 -0.29
N ASP A 370 19.44 -8.48 -0.01
CA ASP A 370 19.65 -7.93 1.34
C ASP A 370 18.45 -7.09 1.80
N TYR A 371 17.79 -6.37 0.88
CA TYR A 371 16.53 -5.70 1.20
C TYR A 371 15.45 -6.71 1.62
N ILE A 372 15.30 -7.82 0.90
CA ILE A 372 14.33 -8.86 1.25
C ILE A 372 14.67 -9.51 2.59
N GLU A 373 15.95 -9.81 2.84
CA GLU A 373 16.41 -10.39 4.12
C GLU A 373 16.07 -9.51 5.32
N HIS A 374 16.35 -8.21 5.23
CA HIS A 374 16.24 -7.35 6.40
C HIS A 374 14.87 -6.70 6.57
N PHE A 375 14.16 -6.40 5.48
CA PHE A 375 12.99 -5.51 5.54
C PHE A 375 11.68 -6.12 5.06
N PHE A 376 11.71 -7.29 4.39
CA PHE A 376 10.47 -7.91 3.94
C PHE A 376 9.79 -8.69 5.06
N GLY A 377 8.56 -8.29 5.42
CA GLY A 377 7.87 -8.79 6.61
C GLY A 377 7.24 -10.18 6.48
N CYS A 378 7.06 -10.72 5.27
CA CYS A 378 6.59 -12.09 5.09
C CYS A 378 7.76 -13.07 5.22
N GLU A 379 7.84 -13.77 6.36
CA GLU A 379 8.94 -14.70 6.68
C GLU A 379 9.09 -15.81 5.64
N VAL A 380 8.02 -16.54 5.35
CA VAL A 380 8.05 -17.65 4.38
C VAL A 380 8.40 -17.15 2.98
N CYS A 381 7.90 -15.97 2.59
CA CYS A 381 8.23 -15.39 1.29
C CYS A 381 9.71 -15.01 1.20
N ARG A 382 10.23 -14.38 2.27
CA ARG A 382 11.62 -13.97 2.41
C ARG A 382 12.56 -15.17 2.36
N GLU A 383 12.29 -16.21 3.14
CA GLU A 383 13.08 -17.44 3.17
C GLU A 383 13.14 -18.12 1.80
N ASN A 384 11.99 -18.25 1.13
CA ASN A 384 11.97 -18.84 -0.21
C ASN A 384 12.78 -18.02 -1.23
N PHE A 385 12.70 -16.68 -1.17
CA PHE A 385 13.45 -15.82 -2.06
C PHE A 385 14.97 -15.94 -1.81
N ILE A 386 15.38 -15.88 -0.55
CA ILE A 386 16.79 -16.01 -0.15
C ILE A 386 17.33 -17.39 -0.53
N GLN A 387 16.59 -18.46 -0.25
CA GLN A 387 17.00 -19.81 -0.59
C GLN A 387 17.22 -19.97 -2.10
N MET A 388 16.31 -19.45 -2.92
CA MET A 388 16.44 -19.46 -4.38
C MET A 388 17.65 -18.64 -4.85
N TYR A 389 17.88 -17.47 -4.26
CA TYR A 389 19.03 -16.61 -4.56
C TYR A 389 20.36 -17.30 -4.20
N ASP A 390 20.47 -17.80 -2.96
CA ASP A 390 21.70 -18.41 -2.42
C ASP A 390 22.00 -19.76 -3.09
N ALA A 391 20.98 -20.48 -3.55
CA ALA A 391 21.11 -21.70 -4.35
C ALA A 391 21.47 -21.45 -5.83
N CYS A 392 21.75 -20.20 -6.23
CA CYS A 392 22.09 -19.83 -7.60
C CYS A 392 21.01 -20.22 -8.63
N ALA A 393 19.72 -20.19 -8.26
CA ALA A 393 18.63 -20.55 -9.17
C ALA A 393 18.64 -19.67 -10.44
N PHE A 394 18.19 -20.27 -11.56
CA PHE A 394 18.23 -19.66 -12.89
C PHE A 394 19.64 -19.22 -13.32
N ASP A 395 20.64 -20.02 -12.92
CA ASP A 395 22.06 -19.81 -13.25
C ASP A 395 22.61 -18.46 -12.80
N ARG A 396 22.04 -17.87 -11.73
CA ARG A 396 22.39 -16.53 -11.23
C ARG A 396 23.89 -16.34 -11.09
N CYS A 397 24.59 -17.31 -10.50
CA CYS A 397 25.99 -17.17 -10.11
C CYS A 397 26.97 -17.21 -11.27
N ALA A 398 26.63 -17.86 -12.39
CA ALA A 398 27.43 -17.81 -13.61
C ALA A 398 27.02 -16.67 -14.53
N ARG A 399 25.73 -16.29 -14.48
CA ARG A 399 25.13 -15.32 -15.39
C ARG A 399 25.29 -13.87 -14.94
N LEU A 400 25.15 -13.58 -13.65
CA LEU A 400 25.35 -12.24 -13.10
C LEU A 400 26.83 -12.08 -12.75
N SER A 401 27.41 -10.95 -13.15
CA SER A 401 28.84 -10.71 -13.07
C SER A 401 29.16 -9.32 -12.54
N GLU A 402 30.39 -9.17 -12.08
CA GLU A 402 30.95 -7.84 -11.78
C GLU A 402 31.30 -7.06 -13.05
N ASP A 403 31.29 -7.71 -14.22
CA ASP A 403 31.48 -7.00 -15.47
C ASP A 403 30.28 -6.07 -15.72
N SER A 404 30.60 -4.86 -16.17
CA SER A 404 29.60 -3.88 -16.56
C SER A 404 29.39 -3.89 -18.06
N SER A 405 29.25 -5.08 -18.66
CA SER A 405 28.90 -5.18 -20.08
C SER A 405 27.39 -4.95 -20.28
N ALA A 406 27.01 -4.39 -21.43
CA ALA A 406 25.60 -4.21 -21.79
C ALA A 406 24.81 -5.54 -21.75
N THR A 407 25.45 -6.66 -22.04
CA THR A 407 24.85 -8.00 -21.95
C THR A 407 24.60 -8.40 -20.49
N SER A 408 25.55 -8.15 -19.59
CA SER A 408 25.42 -8.44 -18.15
C SER A 408 24.25 -7.71 -17.50
N TRP A 409 24.02 -6.44 -17.85
CA TRP A 409 22.90 -5.67 -17.28
C TRP A 409 21.53 -6.25 -17.68
N LYS A 410 21.40 -6.74 -18.92
CA LYS A 410 20.17 -7.40 -19.39
C LYS A 410 19.89 -8.69 -18.62
N TYR A 411 20.93 -9.45 -18.27
CA TYR A 411 20.76 -10.71 -17.55
C TYR A 411 20.16 -10.54 -16.15
N LEU A 412 20.37 -9.39 -15.50
CA LEU A 412 19.67 -9.08 -14.25
C LEU A 412 18.15 -9.04 -14.44
N CYS A 413 17.69 -8.38 -15.51
CA CYS A 413 16.26 -8.31 -15.86
C CYS A 413 15.70 -9.70 -16.14
N ILE A 414 16.43 -10.51 -16.91
CA ILE A 414 16.01 -11.87 -17.27
C ILE A 414 15.96 -12.79 -16.05
N TRP A 415 16.97 -12.73 -15.17
CA TRP A 415 16.99 -13.50 -13.94
C TRP A 415 15.79 -13.19 -13.03
N LEU A 416 15.44 -11.90 -12.87
CA LEU A 416 14.29 -11.51 -12.06
C LEU A 416 12.97 -11.93 -12.72
N PHE A 417 12.88 -11.87 -14.05
CA PHE A 417 11.74 -12.38 -14.83
C PHE A 417 11.51 -13.88 -14.62
N GLU A 418 12.56 -14.70 -14.71
CA GLU A 418 12.47 -16.16 -14.49
C GLU A 418 12.08 -16.46 -13.05
N THR A 419 12.74 -15.78 -12.11
CA THR A 419 12.46 -15.83 -10.67
C THR A 419 10.99 -15.54 -10.37
N HIS A 420 10.43 -14.47 -10.93
CA HIS A 420 9.05 -14.08 -10.65
C HIS A 420 8.05 -15.07 -11.29
N ASN A 421 8.35 -15.57 -12.49
CA ASN A 421 7.53 -16.59 -13.15
C ASN A 421 7.53 -17.93 -12.41
N ASP A 422 8.67 -18.35 -11.87
CA ASP A 422 8.75 -19.56 -11.04
C ASP A 422 7.89 -19.42 -9.78
N ILE A 423 7.94 -18.26 -9.12
CA ILE A 423 7.08 -17.95 -7.98
C ILE A 423 5.59 -18.02 -8.38
N ASN A 424 5.19 -17.49 -9.53
CA ASN A 424 3.80 -17.57 -10.00
C ASN A 424 3.35 -19.03 -10.15
N VAL A 425 4.18 -19.88 -10.74
CA VAL A 425 3.90 -21.32 -10.91
C VAL A 425 3.87 -22.05 -9.56
N ARG A 426 4.80 -21.74 -8.67
CA ARG A 426 4.84 -22.30 -7.31
C ARG A 426 3.60 -21.94 -6.52
N LEU A 427 3.18 -20.67 -6.52
CA LEU A 427 1.97 -20.21 -5.83
C LEU A 427 0.69 -20.87 -6.40
N LEU A 428 0.63 -21.11 -7.71
CA LEU A 428 -0.45 -21.88 -8.34
C LEU A 428 -0.48 -23.32 -7.82
N ARG A 429 0.67 -23.99 -7.75
CA ARG A 429 0.79 -25.37 -7.25
C ARG A 429 0.41 -25.46 -5.77
N GLU A 430 0.95 -24.57 -4.94
CA GLU A 430 0.62 -24.52 -3.52
C GLU A 430 -0.87 -24.23 -3.30
N LYS A 431 -1.49 -23.37 -4.13
CA LYS A 431 -2.94 -23.15 -4.08
C LYS A 431 -3.71 -24.43 -4.37
N ALA A 432 -3.35 -25.14 -5.44
CA ALA A 432 -4.00 -26.40 -5.80
C ALA A 432 -3.87 -27.45 -4.68
N GLU A 433 -2.69 -27.60 -4.09
CA GLU A 433 -2.46 -28.50 -2.96
C GLU A 433 -3.33 -28.13 -1.75
N ARG A 434 -3.39 -26.83 -1.40
CA ARG A 434 -4.20 -26.33 -0.28
C ARG A 434 -5.69 -26.61 -0.46
N GLU A 435 -6.18 -26.50 -1.69
CA GLU A 435 -7.58 -26.72 -2.03
C GLU A 435 -7.92 -28.21 -2.23
N GLY A 436 -6.94 -29.12 -2.07
CA GLY A 436 -7.13 -30.54 -2.35
C GLY A 436 -7.37 -30.84 -3.84
N ASN A 437 -7.03 -29.88 -4.69
CA ASN A 437 -7.16 -30.00 -6.14
C ASN A 437 -6.03 -30.85 -6.72
N ARG A 438 -6.26 -31.38 -7.91
CA ARG A 438 -5.20 -32.06 -8.68
C ARG A 438 -4.10 -31.06 -9.04
N GLU A 439 -2.90 -31.59 -9.29
CA GLU A 439 -1.78 -30.78 -9.77
C GLU A 439 -2.21 -29.95 -11.00
N PRO A 440 -1.87 -28.65 -11.07
CA PRO A 440 -2.22 -27.81 -12.20
C PRO A 440 -1.66 -28.38 -13.51
N ASN A 441 -2.49 -28.46 -14.54
CA ASN A 441 -2.05 -28.86 -15.88
C ASN A 441 -1.23 -27.75 -16.58
N ASP A 442 -0.60 -28.09 -17.69
CA ASP A 442 0.24 -27.16 -18.45
C ASP A 442 -0.49 -25.89 -18.89
N ALA A 443 -1.80 -25.97 -19.19
CA ALA A 443 -2.59 -24.81 -19.58
C ALA A 443 -2.72 -23.79 -18.44
N LEU A 444 -2.95 -24.28 -17.20
CA LEU A 444 -2.99 -23.42 -16.01
C LEU A 444 -1.60 -22.86 -15.66
N ILE A 445 -0.55 -23.66 -15.81
CA ILE A 445 0.84 -23.21 -15.61
C ILE A 445 1.17 -22.09 -16.60
N TRP A 446 0.79 -22.25 -17.88
CA TRP A 446 0.98 -21.21 -18.89
C TRP A 446 0.18 -19.94 -18.61
N ALA A 447 -1.03 -20.08 -18.08
CA ALA A 447 -1.88 -18.95 -17.77
C ALA A 447 -1.35 -18.03 -16.67
N VAL A 448 -0.51 -18.54 -15.76
CA VAL A 448 0.10 -17.74 -14.67
C VAL A 448 1.49 -17.20 -15.02
N ARG A 449 2.04 -17.55 -16.19
CA ARG A 449 3.29 -16.98 -16.68
C ARG A 449 3.03 -15.63 -17.32
N TRP A 450 3.90 -14.68 -17.00
CA TRP A 450 3.88 -13.33 -17.55
C TRP A 450 5.17 -13.09 -18.35
N PRO A 451 5.14 -12.40 -19.50
CA PRO A 451 3.94 -11.89 -20.16
C PRO A 451 3.14 -13.03 -20.79
N SER A 452 1.85 -12.83 -21.03
CA SER A 452 1.09 -13.82 -21.79
C SER A 452 1.58 -13.84 -23.25
N LYS A 453 1.29 -14.92 -23.99
CA LYS A 453 1.57 -14.96 -25.45
C LYS A 453 0.82 -13.87 -26.23
N LEU A 454 -0.30 -13.37 -25.69
CA LEU A 454 -1.04 -12.26 -26.27
C LEU A 454 -0.29 -10.93 -26.08
N ASP A 455 0.27 -10.72 -24.89
CA ASP A 455 1.00 -9.49 -24.55
C ASP A 455 2.37 -9.43 -25.22
N CYS A 456 3.01 -10.60 -25.43
CA CYS A 456 4.27 -10.72 -26.14
C CYS A 456 4.38 -12.03 -26.92
N ALA A 457 3.94 -12.01 -28.18
CA ALA A 457 4.00 -13.18 -29.06
C ALA A 457 5.44 -13.66 -29.31
N ASN A 458 6.40 -12.75 -29.44
CA ASN A 458 7.80 -13.07 -29.73
C ASN A 458 8.62 -13.43 -28.48
N CYS A 459 8.05 -13.33 -27.28
CA CYS A 459 8.76 -13.68 -26.05
C CYS A 459 8.87 -15.20 -25.87
N TRP A 460 7.94 -15.97 -26.43
CA TRP A 460 7.83 -17.40 -26.17
C TRP A 460 8.04 -18.24 -27.42
N ASN A 461 8.93 -19.21 -27.33
CA ASN A 461 9.16 -20.20 -28.37
C ASN A 461 8.08 -21.29 -28.35
N VAL A 462 8.01 -22.06 -29.44
CA VAL A 462 7.02 -23.14 -29.60
C VAL A 462 7.22 -24.26 -28.58
N ASP A 463 8.46 -24.54 -28.21
CA ASP A 463 8.86 -25.54 -27.21
C ASP A 463 8.64 -25.10 -25.75
N GLY A 464 8.20 -23.85 -25.55
CA GLY A 464 7.95 -23.28 -24.23
C GLY A 464 9.14 -22.61 -23.56
N THR A 465 10.30 -22.57 -24.23
CA THR A 465 11.40 -21.68 -23.85
C THR A 465 11.07 -20.22 -24.23
N PHE A 466 11.93 -19.27 -23.85
CA PHE A 466 11.73 -17.85 -24.18
C PHE A 466 12.91 -17.26 -24.94
N ASP A 467 12.66 -16.24 -25.76
CA ASP A 467 13.69 -15.42 -26.39
C ASP A 467 14.08 -14.29 -25.44
N SER A 468 15.32 -14.31 -24.95
CA SER A 468 15.80 -13.39 -23.92
C SER A 468 15.79 -11.93 -24.38
N GLU A 469 16.07 -11.66 -25.65
CA GLU A 469 16.11 -10.29 -26.17
C GLU A 469 14.69 -9.74 -26.40
N ALA A 470 13.76 -10.59 -26.84
CA ALA A 470 12.34 -10.24 -26.96
C ALA A 470 11.72 -9.98 -25.58
N VAL A 471 12.01 -10.84 -24.59
CA VAL A 471 11.59 -10.64 -23.19
C VAL A 471 12.16 -9.35 -22.62
N TYR A 472 13.46 -9.09 -22.79
CA TYR A 472 14.08 -7.85 -22.32
C TYR A 472 13.42 -6.61 -22.94
N ARG A 473 13.18 -6.62 -24.26
CA ARG A 473 12.47 -5.51 -24.95
C ARG A 473 11.07 -5.31 -24.40
N HIS A 474 10.35 -6.39 -24.09
CA HIS A 474 9.03 -6.31 -23.46
C HIS A 474 9.13 -5.72 -22.04
N LEU A 475 10.02 -6.23 -21.19
CA LEU A 475 10.26 -5.68 -19.84
C LEU A 475 10.57 -4.18 -19.87
N LYS A 476 11.46 -3.75 -20.77
CA LYS A 476 11.79 -2.33 -20.94
C LYS A 476 10.58 -1.49 -21.33
N LYS A 477 9.77 -1.98 -22.29
CA LYS A 477 8.54 -1.30 -22.72
C LYS A 477 7.54 -1.12 -21.58
N GLU A 478 7.36 -2.14 -20.74
CA GLU A 478 6.39 -2.11 -19.66
C GLU A 478 6.89 -1.28 -18.47
N TYR A 479 8.13 -1.46 -18.04
CA TYR A 479 8.67 -0.89 -16.80
C TYR A 479 9.44 0.43 -16.95
N TRP A 480 9.83 0.83 -18.17
CA TRP A 480 10.57 2.07 -18.38
C TRP A 480 9.84 3.04 -19.32
N PRO A 481 9.49 4.25 -18.84
CA PRO A 481 8.82 5.23 -19.67
C PRO A 481 9.76 5.77 -20.75
N VAL A 482 9.29 5.78 -21.99
CA VAL A 482 10.03 6.36 -23.12
C VAL A 482 10.17 7.87 -22.90
N SER A 483 11.40 8.39 -22.93
CA SER A 483 11.66 9.82 -22.93
C SER A 483 11.10 10.44 -24.22
N ASN A 484 10.08 11.30 -24.10
CA ASN A 484 9.96 12.37 -25.08
C ASN A 484 11.18 13.29 -24.85
N GLU A 485 11.89 13.73 -25.89
CA GLU A 485 13.15 14.53 -25.87
C GLU A 485 13.22 15.70 -24.84
N LYS A 486 12.07 16.14 -24.30
CA LYS A 486 11.97 17.13 -23.21
C LYS A 486 12.28 16.57 -21.81
N GLY A 487 12.16 15.26 -21.59
CA GLY A 487 12.44 14.57 -20.33
C GLY A 487 13.93 14.38 -20.07
N GLU A 488 14.72 14.13 -21.13
CA GLU A 488 16.18 13.98 -21.06
C GLU A 488 16.89 15.25 -20.60
N LYS A 489 16.47 16.43 -21.07
CA LYS A 489 17.03 17.71 -20.60
C LYS A 489 16.83 17.95 -19.11
N ARG A 490 15.69 17.51 -18.57
CA ARG A 490 15.39 17.63 -17.13
C ARG A 490 16.15 16.62 -16.27
N HIS A 491 16.52 15.48 -16.84
CA HIS A 491 17.35 14.46 -16.19
C HIS A 491 18.80 14.94 -16.02
N GLN A 492 19.38 15.53 -17.08
CA GLN A 492 20.71 16.15 -17.02
C GLN A 492 20.78 17.26 -15.97
N GLU A 493 19.79 18.16 -15.92
CA GLU A 493 19.75 19.26 -14.95
C GLU A 493 19.64 18.78 -13.49
N MET A 494 18.96 17.64 -13.24
CA MET A 494 18.78 17.10 -11.88
C MET A 494 20.03 16.33 -11.40
N GLN A 495 20.71 15.61 -12.29
CA GLN A 495 21.93 14.85 -11.97
C GLN A 495 23.16 15.74 -11.80
N LEU A 496 23.30 16.79 -12.62
CA LEU A 496 24.38 17.78 -12.49
C LEU A 496 24.30 18.56 -11.16
N GLY A 497 23.10 18.72 -10.59
CA GLY A 497 22.90 19.32 -9.27
C GLY A 497 23.44 18.49 -8.10
N MET A 498 23.64 17.18 -8.28
CA MET A 498 24.09 16.27 -7.21
C MET A 498 25.63 16.15 -7.13
N ALA A 499 26.35 16.36 -8.25
CA ALA A 499 27.81 16.26 -8.30
C ALA A 499 28.54 17.50 -7.75
N SER A 500 27.84 18.62 -7.52
CA SER A 500 28.45 19.91 -7.13
C SER A 500 28.26 20.29 -5.66
N TYR A 501 27.55 19.50 -4.84
CA TYR A 501 27.20 19.91 -3.47
C TYR A 501 28.17 19.38 -2.41
N GLY A 502 29.46 19.59 -2.67
CA GLY A 502 30.55 19.45 -1.72
C GLY A 502 31.39 20.72 -1.76
N ASP A 503 30.85 21.83 -1.25
CA ASP A 503 31.58 22.89 -0.53
C ASP A 503 30.73 24.17 -0.39
N SER A 504 30.78 24.76 0.80
CA SER A 504 30.41 26.14 1.17
C SER A 504 28.94 26.58 1.03
N ILE A 505 28.24 26.60 2.18
CA ILE A 505 26.95 27.27 2.37
C ILE A 505 27.19 28.79 2.55
N HIS A 506 26.76 29.60 1.59
CA HIS A 506 26.50 31.02 1.79
C HIS A 506 25.00 31.31 1.58
N TRP A 507 24.35 31.84 2.62
CA TRP A 507 22.95 32.21 2.61
C TRP A 507 22.69 33.43 1.70
N ASN A 508 21.96 33.25 0.61
CA ASN A 508 21.36 34.36 -0.14
C ASN A 508 19.89 34.48 0.23
N VAL A 509 19.56 35.63 0.81
CA VAL A 509 18.21 36.08 1.19
C VAL A 509 17.41 36.34 -0.10
N VAL A 510 16.25 35.69 -0.27
CA VAL A 510 15.31 35.97 -1.36
C VAL A 510 14.47 37.22 -1.02
N PRO A 511 14.36 38.23 -1.90
CA PRO A 511 13.67 39.47 -1.58
C PRO A 511 12.13 39.36 -1.69
N LEU A 512 11.49 40.19 -0.86
CA LEU A 512 10.08 40.27 -0.50
C LEU A 512 9.13 40.78 -1.61
N HIS A 513 9.31 40.40 -2.88
CA HIS A 513 8.51 40.96 -3.99
C HIS A 513 7.42 40.04 -4.59
N SER A 514 7.35 38.77 -4.19
CA SER A 514 6.38 37.82 -4.76
C SER A 514 4.96 37.93 -4.18
N ALA A 515 4.82 38.46 -2.96
CA ALA A 515 3.51 38.57 -2.29
C ALA A 515 2.62 39.69 -2.85
N ALA A 516 3.22 40.80 -3.30
CA ALA A 516 2.47 41.93 -3.87
C ALA A 516 1.86 41.61 -5.24
N VAL A 517 2.53 40.77 -6.03
CA VAL A 517 2.06 40.35 -7.37
C VAL A 517 0.86 39.42 -7.26
N ILE A 518 0.86 38.52 -6.27
CA ILE A 518 -0.26 37.60 -6.02
C ILE A 518 -1.48 38.36 -5.47
N ALA A 519 -1.28 39.33 -4.57
CA ALA A 519 -2.37 40.16 -4.05
C ALA A 519 -3.04 41.01 -5.16
N ALA A 520 -2.26 41.57 -6.09
CA ALA A 520 -2.80 42.35 -7.21
C ALA A 520 -3.62 41.50 -8.19
N ALA A 521 -3.21 40.24 -8.44
CA ALA A 521 -3.93 39.33 -9.32
C ALA A 521 -5.29 38.89 -8.75
N ILE A 522 -5.38 38.71 -7.43
CA ILE A 522 -6.63 38.36 -6.74
C ILE A 522 -7.61 39.55 -6.73
N ILE A 523 -7.11 40.77 -6.56
CA ILE A 523 -7.95 41.99 -6.59
C ILE A 523 -8.51 42.22 -8.01
N CYS A 524 -7.70 42.04 -9.06
CA CYS A 524 -8.15 42.22 -10.45
C CYS A 524 -9.16 41.16 -10.92
N SER A 525 -9.14 39.95 -10.36
CA SER A 525 -10.08 38.88 -10.74
C SER A 525 -11.42 38.93 -10.01
N CYS A 526 -11.51 39.60 -8.85
CA CYS A 526 -12.74 39.70 -8.06
C CYS A 526 -13.64 40.90 -8.44
N LEU A 527 -13.08 41.97 -9.01
CA LEU A 527 -13.83 43.18 -9.36
C LEU A 527 -14.95 42.97 -10.42
N PRO A 528 -14.78 42.13 -11.46
CA PRO A 528 -15.84 41.84 -12.43
C PRO A 528 -17.03 41.09 -11.81
N TYR A 529 -16.76 40.20 -10.85
CA TYR A 529 -17.79 39.39 -10.18
C TYR A 529 -18.64 40.24 -9.23
N VAL A 530 -18.01 41.15 -8.49
CA VAL A 530 -18.73 42.11 -7.62
C VAL A 530 -19.58 43.08 -8.45
N TRP A 531 -19.10 43.55 -9.60
CA TRP A 531 -19.90 44.39 -10.51
C TRP A 531 -21.11 43.63 -11.08
N TRP A 532 -20.97 42.35 -11.39
CA TRP A 532 -22.07 41.50 -11.88
C TRP A 532 -23.16 41.30 -10.82
N VAL A 533 -22.78 40.99 -9.57
CA VAL A 533 -23.72 40.81 -8.45
C VAL A 533 -24.48 42.09 -8.10
N VAL A 534 -23.79 43.24 -8.08
CA VAL A 534 -24.43 44.55 -7.80
C VAL A 534 -25.42 44.93 -8.90
N LYS A 535 -25.11 44.62 -10.17
CA LYS A 535 -26.01 44.91 -11.30
C LYS A 535 -27.21 43.95 -11.37
N TRP A 536 -27.04 42.70 -10.92
CA TRP A 536 -28.12 41.72 -10.81
C TRP A 536 -29.15 42.13 -9.75
N HIS A 537 -28.69 42.51 -8.55
CA HIS A 537 -29.60 43.01 -7.50
C HIS A 537 -30.13 44.42 -7.73
N GLY A 538 -29.44 45.25 -8.53
CA GLY A 538 -29.93 46.56 -8.94
C GLY A 538 -31.13 46.52 -9.90
N LYS A 539 -31.36 45.40 -10.60
CA LYS A 539 -32.47 45.23 -11.55
C LYS A 539 -33.76 44.72 -10.91
N GLU A 540 -33.69 44.04 -9.77
CA GLU A 540 -34.88 43.58 -9.02
C GLU A 540 -35.52 44.67 -8.14
N ARG A 541 -34.82 45.78 -7.87
CA ARG A 541 -35.34 46.89 -7.02
C ARG A 541 -36.02 48.05 -7.78
N SER A 542 -36.10 48.03 -9.11
CA SER A 542 -36.75 49.11 -9.88
C SER A 542 -38.22 48.88 -10.25
N GLY A 543 -38.84 47.80 -9.75
CA GLY A 543 -40.21 47.43 -10.06
C GLY A 543 -41.09 47.20 -8.84
N ARG A 544 -41.26 48.19 -7.94
CA ARG A 544 -42.44 48.32 -7.06
C ARG A 544 -42.51 49.66 -6.31
N HIS A 545 -43.53 50.44 -6.68
CA HIS A 545 -44.30 51.45 -5.92
C HIS A 545 -43.60 52.63 -5.22
N LYS A 546 -43.79 53.82 -5.82
CA LYS A 546 -44.10 55.06 -5.07
C LYS A 546 -45.47 54.88 -4.38
N LYS A 547 -45.52 55.07 -3.06
CA LYS A 547 -46.73 55.52 -2.33
C LYS A 547 -46.62 57.03 -2.14
N SER A 548 -47.70 57.77 -2.36
CA SER A 548 -47.89 59.10 -1.80
C SER A 548 -49.11 59.09 -0.90
N ASP A 549 -48.91 59.61 0.30
CA ASP A 549 -49.88 59.83 1.35
C ASP A 549 -50.91 60.93 1.04
N SER A 550 -52.09 60.84 1.67
CA SER A 550 -52.81 61.96 2.32
C SER A 550 -53.92 61.36 3.19
N ALA A 551 -53.87 61.53 4.52
CA ALA A 551 -54.57 62.57 5.29
C ALA A 551 -56.11 62.42 5.22
N GLY A 552 -56.88 62.34 6.31
CA GLY A 552 -56.68 62.93 7.63
C GLY A 552 -57.95 63.74 7.93
N ARG A 553 -58.83 63.15 8.76
CA ARG A 553 -60.08 63.73 9.24
C ARG A 553 -59.83 64.83 10.29
N ALA A 554 -60.65 65.87 10.18
CA ALA A 554 -61.24 66.70 11.22
C ALA A 554 -60.80 66.54 12.70
N PHE A 555 -60.42 67.70 13.25
CA PHE A 555 -60.70 68.26 14.59
C PHE A 555 -59.97 67.72 15.85
N LEU A 556 -59.24 68.66 16.46
CA LEU A 556 -58.84 68.92 17.86
C LEU A 556 -59.85 68.49 18.95
N PRO A 557 -59.54 68.61 20.28
CA PRO A 557 -58.29 68.88 21.02
C PRO A 557 -58.01 67.76 22.07
N LEU A 558 -57.05 67.76 23.01
CA LEU A 558 -56.39 68.74 23.87
C LEU A 558 -55.03 68.17 24.31
#